data_AF-A0A415Y312-F1
#
_entry.id   AF-A0A415Y312-F1
#
_cell.length_a   1.000
_cell.length_b   1.000
_cell.length_c   1.000
_cell.angle_alpha   90.00
_cell.angle_beta   90.00
_cell.angle_gamma   90.00
#
_symmetry.space_group_name_H-M   'P 1'
#
loop_
_entity.id
_entity.type
_entity.pdbx_description
1 polymer ?
#
loop_
_entity_poly.entity_id
_entity_poly.type
_entity_poly.pdbx_seq_one_letter_code
_entity_poly.pdbx_strand_id
1 'polypeptide(L)'
;MGIRTYLFRLEEKGYLKVEVRKRRAYINVIIDKESYKKEKAGEILEEWFDGSAKELISAISGNIKKDDTEELKGILDGFDFK
;
A
#
# COMPACT_ATOMS: atom_id res chain seq x y z
N MET A 1 10.25 -12.03 15.40
CA MET A 1 9.38 -12.49 14.29
C MET A 1 10.28 -12.93 13.13
N GLY A 2 10.09 -14.12 12.56
CA GLY A 2 11.01 -14.67 11.55
C GLY A 2 10.54 -14.46 10.10
N ILE A 3 11.46 -14.52 9.14
CA ILE A 3 11.17 -14.42 7.69
C ILE A 3 10.09 -15.43 7.27
N ARG A 4 10.11 -16.64 7.84
CA ARG A 4 9.10 -17.68 7.58
C ARG A 4 7.69 -17.25 8.00
N THR A 5 7.55 -16.63 9.17
CA THR A 5 6.25 -16.13 9.66
C THR A 5 5.73 -14.99 8.78
N TYR A 6 6.62 -14.14 8.30
CA TYR A 6 6.27 -13.06 7.38
C TYR A 6 5.80 -13.62 6.02
N LEU A 7 6.53 -14.58 5.44
CA LEU A 7 6.14 -15.23 4.19
C LEU A 7 4.79 -15.96 4.31
N PHE A 8 4.53 -16.62 5.45
CA PHE A 8 3.25 -17.28 5.69
C PHE A 8 2.08 -16.28 5.71
N ARG A 9 2.24 -15.12 6.36
CA ARG A 9 1.20 -14.07 6.33
C ARG A 9 0.95 -13.53 4.92
N LEU A 10 2.00 -13.38 4.11
CA LEU A 10 1.86 -12.95 2.71
C LEU A 10 1.19 -14.02 1.85
N GLU A 11 1.40 -15.30 2.16
CA GLU A 11 0.71 -16.42 1.53
C GLU A 11 -0.77 -16.48 1.93
N GLU A 12 -1.10 -16.30 3.21
CA GLU A 12 -2.48 -16.21 3.70
C GLU A 12 -3.26 -15.04 3.07
N LYS A 13 -2.59 -13.91 2.86
CA LYS A 13 -3.14 -12.76 2.12
C LYS A 13 -3.22 -12.98 0.61
N GLY A 14 -2.70 -14.11 0.08
CA GLY A 14 -2.75 -14.44 -1.33
C GLY A 14 -1.76 -13.69 -2.22
N TYR A 15 -0.80 -12.97 -1.65
CA TYR A 15 0.16 -12.18 -2.42
C TYR A 15 1.25 -13.03 -3.07
N LEU A 16 1.59 -14.16 -2.44
CA LEU A 16 2.61 -15.08 -2.91
C LEU A 16 2.22 -16.52 -2.59
N LYS A 17 2.89 -17.46 -3.24
CA LYS A 17 2.79 -18.90 -2.97
C LYS A 17 4.17 -19.46 -2.69
N VAL A 18 4.28 -20.21 -1.61
CA VAL A 18 5.52 -20.89 -1.21
C VAL A 18 5.41 -22.36 -1.59
N GLU A 19 6.18 -22.80 -2.58
CA GLU A 19 6.30 -24.21 -2.93
C GLU A 19 7.57 -24.81 -2.31
N VAL A 20 7.41 -25.77 -1.40
CA VAL A 20 8.55 -26.53 -0.87
C VAL A 20 8.82 -27.73 -1.77
N ARG A 21 9.95 -27.71 -2.47
CA ARG A 21 10.42 -28.84 -3.29
C ARG A 21 11.70 -29.41 -2.66
N LYS A 22 11.59 -30.63 -2.13
CA LYS A 22 12.66 -31.32 -1.38
C LYS A 22 13.15 -30.48 -0.18
N ARG A 23 14.38 -29.94 -0.26
CA ARG A 23 15.05 -29.12 0.76
C ARG A 23 15.03 -27.61 0.45
N ARG A 24 14.33 -27.18 -0.60
CA ARG A 24 14.30 -25.78 -1.04
C ARG A 24 12.87 -25.25 -1.12
N ALA A 25 12.67 -24.04 -0.64
CA ALA A 25 11.42 -23.29 -0.80
C ALA A 25 11.55 -22.34 -2.00
N TYR A 26 10.51 -22.30 -2.82
CA TYR A 26 10.38 -21.43 -3.98
C TYR A 26 9.23 -20.46 -3.72
N ILE A 27 9.49 -19.16 -3.92
CA ILE A 27 8.51 -18.10 -3.69
C ILE A 27 8.05 -17.60 -5.05
N ASN A 28 6.77 -17.75 -5.34
CA ASN A 28 6.14 -17.21 -6.53
C ASN A 28 5.24 -16.05 -6.12
N VAL A 29 5.49 -14.85 -6.65
CA VAL A 29 4.63 -13.69 -6.40
C VAL A 29 3.43 -13.78 -7.33
N ILE A 30 2.22 -13.67 -6.77
CA ILE A 30 0.96 -13.78 -7.51
C ILE A 30 0.38 -12.39 -7.81
N ILE A 31 0.56 -11.44 -6.88
CA ILE A 31 0.02 -10.09 -7.00
C ILE A 31 0.98 -9.16 -7.76
N ASP A 32 0.43 -8.25 -8.57
CA ASP A 32 1.22 -7.18 -9.15
C ASP A 32 1.54 -6.08 -8.13
N LYS A 33 2.61 -5.33 -8.40
CA LYS A 33 3.10 -4.30 -7.47
C LYS A 33 2.12 -3.14 -7.30
N GLU A 34 1.31 -2.82 -8.30
CA GLU A 34 0.36 -1.71 -8.24
C GLU A 34 -0.85 -2.05 -7.39
N SER A 35 -1.42 -3.23 -7.55
CA SER A 35 -2.52 -3.74 -6.72
C SER A 35 -2.12 -3.82 -5.26
N TYR A 36 -0.91 -4.34 -4.96
CA TYR A 36 -0.39 -4.36 -3.59
C TYR A 36 -0.27 -2.94 -2.99
N LYS A 37 0.23 -1.98 -3.78
CA LYS A 37 0.33 -0.58 -3.33
C LYS A 37 -1.04 0.03 -3.05
N LYS A 38 -2.04 -0.21 -3.91
CA LYS A 38 -3.40 0.31 -3.74
C LYS A 38 -4.06 -0.27 -2.49
N GLU A 39 -3.98 -1.58 -2.29
CA GLU A 39 -4.55 -2.23 -1.13
C GLU A 39 -3.88 -1.74 0.17
N LYS A 40 -2.54 -1.64 0.18
CA LYS A 40 -1.82 -1.14 1.35
C LYS A 40 -2.10 0.34 1.63
N ALA A 41 -2.25 1.15 0.59
CA ALA A 41 -2.65 2.55 0.75
C ALA A 41 -4.06 2.68 1.34
N GLY A 42 -4.99 1.82 0.92
CA GLY A 42 -6.34 1.73 1.50
C GLY A 42 -6.31 1.31 2.97
N GLU A 43 -5.54 0.27 3.32
CA GLU A 43 -5.35 -0.15 4.72
C GLU A 43 -4.80 1.01 5.58
N ILE A 44 -3.78 1.73 5.10
CA ILE A 44 -3.21 2.88 5.84
C ILE A 44 -4.23 4.01 5.98
N LEU A 45 -4.98 4.30 4.93
CA LEU A 45 -6.00 5.36 4.94
C LEU A 45 -7.09 5.06 5.98
N GLU A 46 -7.58 3.83 6.03
CA GLU A 46 -8.58 3.39 7.00
C GLU A 46 -8.01 3.34 8.43
N GLU A 47 -6.86 2.69 8.63
CA GLU A 47 -6.32 2.43 9.97
C GLU A 47 -5.78 3.70 10.66
N TRP A 48 -5.21 4.64 9.90
CA TRP A 48 -4.49 5.79 10.48
C TRP A 48 -5.19 7.12 10.29
N PHE A 49 -6.12 7.21 9.34
CA PHE A 49 -6.80 8.45 8.99
C PHE A 49 -8.32 8.29 8.96
N ASP A 50 -8.86 7.19 9.48
CA ASP A 50 -10.31 6.90 9.53
C ASP A 50 -11.00 7.07 8.16
N GLY A 51 -10.31 6.68 7.08
CA GLY A 51 -10.81 6.82 5.71
C GLY A 51 -10.69 8.23 5.12
N SER A 52 -10.19 9.21 5.88
CA SER A 52 -10.12 10.61 5.47
C SER A 52 -8.88 10.90 4.60
N ALA A 53 -9.09 10.96 3.29
CA ALA A 53 -8.05 11.39 2.34
C ALA A 53 -7.54 12.80 2.64
N LYS A 54 -8.42 13.67 3.18
CA LYS A 54 -8.07 15.03 3.59
C LYS A 54 -7.06 15.05 4.73
N GLU A 55 -7.26 14.23 5.76
CA GLU A 55 -6.33 14.14 6.89
C GLU A 55 -4.99 13.55 6.46
N LEU A 56 -5.02 12.52 5.59
CA LEU A 56 -3.80 11.98 4.99
C LEU A 56 -3.01 13.07 4.25
N ILE A 57 -3.65 13.80 3.34
CA ILE A 57 -3.00 14.85 2.53
C ILE A 57 -2.50 15.99 3.42
N SER A 58 -3.29 16.41 4.41
CA SER A 58 -2.88 17.40 5.41
C SER A 58 -1.60 16.96 6.14
N ALA A 59 -1.54 15.70 6.60
CA ALA A 59 -0.39 15.15 7.30
C ALA A 59 0.88 15.08 6.43
N ILE A 60 0.74 14.75 5.14
CA ILE A 60 1.89 14.67 4.23
C ILE A 60 2.28 16.02 3.61
N SER A 61 1.38 17.02 3.61
CA SER A 61 1.60 18.33 2.98
C SER A 61 2.87 19.04 3.45
N GLY A 62 3.26 18.86 4.73
CA GLY A 62 4.49 19.43 5.28
C GLY A 62 5.79 18.76 4.82
N ASN A 63 5.72 17.57 4.21
CA ASN A 63 6.88 16.81 3.71
C ASN A 63 6.97 16.78 2.18
N ILE A 64 6.02 17.40 1.48
CA ILE A 64 5.96 17.42 0.01
C ILE A 64 6.76 18.62 -0.53
N LYS A 65 7.45 18.43 -1.66
CA LYS A 65 8.17 19.53 -2.34
C LYS A 65 7.18 20.53 -2.94
N LYS A 66 7.61 21.78 -3.13
CA LYS A 66 6.73 22.83 -3.69
C LYS A 66 6.15 22.47 -5.06
N ASP A 67 6.92 21.87 -5.96
CA ASP A 67 6.43 21.43 -7.28
C ASP A 67 5.33 20.37 -7.18
N ASP A 68 5.52 19.36 -6.32
CA ASP A 68 4.53 18.31 -6.08
C ASP A 68 3.25 18.87 -5.42
N THR A 69 3.32 20.02 -4.75
CA THR A 69 2.17 20.67 -4.10
C THR A 69 1.20 21.24 -5.13
N GLU A 70 1.69 21.74 -6.28
CA GLU A 70 0.84 22.26 -7.35
C GLU A 70 0.13 21.12 -8.10
N GLU A 71 0.82 20.01 -8.38
CA GLU A 71 0.20 18.82 -8.94
C GLU A 71 -0.88 18.24 -8.01
N LEU A 72 -0.60 18.18 -6.70
CA LEU A 72 -1.58 17.71 -5.71
C LEU A 72 -2.81 18.60 -5.61
N LYS A 73 -2.63 19.93 -5.69
CA LYS A 73 -3.78 20.86 -5.76
C LYS A 73 -4.60 20.61 -7.02
N GLY A 74 -3.97 20.44 -8.18
CA GLY A 74 -4.67 20.12 -9.43
C GLY A 74 -5.45 18.81 -9.37
N ILE A 75 -4.91 17.79 -8.69
CA ILE A 75 -5.64 16.53 -8.44
C ILE A 75 -6.82 16.78 -7.51
N LEU A 76 -6.62 17.48 -6.39
CA LEU A 76 -7.66 17.78 -5.40
C LEU A 76 -8.81 18.62 -5.96
N ASP A 77 -8.52 19.64 -6.77
CA ASP A 77 -9.54 20.47 -7.41
C ASP A 77 -10.38 19.68 -8.42
N GLY A 78 -9.85 18.57 -8.94
CA GLY A 78 -10.59 17.61 -9.77
C GLY A 78 -11.45 16.61 -8.99
N PHE A 79 -11.20 16.45 -7.68
CA PHE A 79 -12.05 15.67 -6.78
C PHE A 79 -13.14 16.59 -6.20
N ASP A 80 -14.24 16.74 -6.93
CA ASP A 80 -15.45 17.35 -6.39
C ASP A 80 -16.00 16.43 -5.28
N PHE A 81 -15.67 16.75 -4.02
CA PHE A 81 -16.20 16.07 -2.84
C PHE A 81 -17.69 16.45 -2.71
N LYS A 82 -18.53 15.67 -3.36
CA LYS A 82 -19.99 15.80 -3.32
C LYS A 82 -20.59 15.17 -2.06
#